data_AF-A0A948CAR6-F1
#
_entry.id   AF-A0A948CAR6-F1
#
_cell.length_a   1.000
_cell.length_b   1.000
_cell.length_c   1.000
_cell.angle_alpha   90.00
_cell.angle_beta   90.00
_cell.angle_gamma   90.00
#
_symmetry.space_group_name_H-M   'P 1'
#
loop_
_entity.id
_entity.type
_entity.pdbx_description
1 polymer ?
#
loop_
_entity_poly.entity_id
_entity_poly.type
_entity_poly.pdbx_seq_one_letter_code
_entity_poly.pdbx_strand_id
1 'polypeptide(L)'
;RYQIIHKGKVVAFSSIHDHHFLKDHSTAVVVPITYKGKWEDATLKVTYKDLIHDMFPNSVKEEDQIKNLLGRYRAEWGKSATMKEVDEWGHIRPHN
;
A
#
# COMPACT_ATOMS: atom_id res chain seq x y z
N ARG A 1 -3.06 -6.10 6.73
CA ARG A 1 -3.31 -5.21 5.56
C ARG A 1 -2.89 -3.80 5.97
N TYR A 2 -2.47 -2.95 5.04
CA TYR A 2 -2.05 -1.59 5.36
C TYR A 2 -2.80 -0.54 4.53
N GLN A 3 -3.15 0.56 5.17
CA GLN A 3 -3.49 1.81 4.53
C GLN A 3 -2.26 2.68 4.43
N ILE A 4 -2.01 3.21 3.23
CA ILE A 4 -0.92 4.14 2.96
C ILE A 4 -1.52 5.54 2.95
N ILE A 5 -1.09 6.39 3.88
CA ILE A 5 -1.64 7.71 4.14
C ILE A 5 -0.61 8.77 3.76
N HIS A 6 -0.99 9.72 2.90
CA HIS A 6 -0.17 10.86 2.56
C HIS A 6 -0.99 12.14 2.71
N LYS A 7 -0.45 13.12 3.46
CA LYS A 7 -1.15 14.38 3.82
C LYS A 7 -2.56 14.15 4.39
N GLY A 8 -2.70 13.18 5.29
CA GLY A 8 -3.96 12.88 5.97
C GLY A 8 -5.02 12.14 5.15
N LYS A 9 -4.72 11.75 3.90
CA LYS A 9 -5.64 10.99 3.04
C LYS A 9 -5.07 9.62 2.71
N VAL A 10 -5.93 8.62 2.56
CA VAL A 10 -5.55 7.28 2.07
C VAL A 10 -5.24 7.39 0.58
N VAL A 11 -4.03 7.02 0.17
CA VAL A 11 -3.58 7.10 -1.23
C VAL A 11 -3.32 5.73 -1.86
N ALA A 12 -3.22 4.69 -1.05
CA ALA A 12 -3.11 3.31 -1.52
C ALA A 12 -3.53 2.32 -0.43
N PHE A 13 -3.94 1.13 -0.85
CA PHE A 13 -4.08 -0.03 0.01
C PHE A 13 -2.97 -1.02 -0.29
N SER A 14 -2.51 -1.76 0.71
CA SER A 14 -1.57 -2.83 0.48
C SER A 14 -1.81 -4.06 1.34
N SER A 15 -1.32 -5.18 0.85
CA SER A 15 -1.40 -6.49 1.49
C SER A 15 -0.14 -7.27 1.20
N ILE A 16 0.29 -8.07 2.16
CA ILE A 16 1.39 -9.02 2.03
C ILE A 16 0.82 -10.40 2.26
N HIS A 17 1.22 -11.34 1.41
CA HIS A 17 0.78 -12.72 1.44
C HIS A 17 1.99 -13.63 1.30
N ASP A 18 1.97 -14.80 1.92
CA ASP A 18 3.01 -15.80 1.71
C ASP A 18 3.00 -16.29 0.26
N HIS A 19 4.18 -16.45 -0.33
CA HIS A 19 4.26 -16.95 -1.71
C HIS A 19 4.00 -18.46 -1.74
N HIS A 20 3.00 -18.90 -2.51
CA HIS A 20 2.57 -20.30 -2.54
C HIS A 20 3.68 -21.30 -2.88
N PHE A 21 4.66 -20.92 -3.70
CA PHE A 21 5.72 -21.81 -4.17
C PHE A 21 7.08 -21.59 -3.50
N LEU A 22 7.30 -20.44 -2.86
CA LEU A 22 8.60 -20.05 -2.32
C LEU A 22 8.41 -19.75 -0.84
N LYS A 23 8.67 -20.75 0.01
CA LYS A 23 8.37 -20.67 1.46
C LYS A 23 9.07 -19.52 2.18
N ASP A 24 10.21 -19.09 1.66
CA ASP A 24 10.99 -17.99 2.24
C ASP A 24 10.69 -16.64 1.60
N HIS A 25 9.61 -16.54 0.81
CA HIS A 25 9.21 -15.31 0.13
C HIS A 25 7.75 -14.95 0.41
N SER A 26 7.49 -13.65 0.40
CA SER A 26 6.18 -13.05 0.46
C SER A 26 5.94 -12.21 -0.79
N THR A 27 4.68 -12.12 -1.21
CA THR A 27 4.23 -11.23 -2.27
C THR A 27 3.63 -10.00 -1.63
N ALA A 28 4.25 -8.84 -1.85
CA ALA A 28 3.66 -7.56 -1.49
C ALA A 28 2.85 -7.02 -2.67
N VAL A 29 1.65 -6.55 -2.39
CA VAL A 29 0.72 -5.97 -3.36
C VAL A 29 0.31 -4.60 -2.87
N VAL A 30 0.43 -3.60 -3.73
CA VAL A 30 0.01 -2.22 -3.51
C VAL A 30 -0.98 -1.85 -4.60
N VAL A 31 -2.13 -1.32 -4.20
CA VAL A 31 -3.18 -0.83 -5.08
C VAL A 31 -3.27 0.68 -4.90
N PRO A 32 -2.66 1.47 -5.80
CA PRO A 32 -2.74 2.93 -5.76
C PRO A 32 -4.17 3.40 -6.02
N ILE A 33 -4.63 4.35 -5.22
CA ILE A 33 -5.90 5.04 -5.41
C ILE A 33 -5.58 6.32 -6.20
N THR A 34 -6.15 6.47 -7.39
CA THR A 34 -6.07 7.74 -8.12
C THR A 34 -7.37 8.52 -7.97
N TYR A 35 -7.25 9.75 -7.49
CA TYR A 35 -8.34 10.72 -7.47
C TYR A 35 -8.29 11.53 -8.77
N LYS A 36 -9.35 11.50 -9.57
CA LYS A 36 -9.33 12.05 -10.93
C LYS A 36 -9.74 13.53 -10.95
N GLY A 37 -8.89 14.47 -10.49
CA GLY A 37 -9.18 15.91 -10.49
C GLY A 37 -8.30 16.71 -9.54
N LYS A 38 -8.67 17.96 -9.19
CA LYS A 38 -7.98 18.71 -8.12
C LYS A 38 -8.05 17.86 -6.86
N TRP A 39 -6.93 17.76 -6.14
CA TRP A 39 -6.67 16.93 -4.96
C TRP A 39 -7.71 17.02 -3.80
N GLU A 40 -8.72 17.86 -3.95
CA GLU A 40 -9.70 18.30 -2.97
C GLU A 40 -11.13 17.77 -3.23
N ASP A 41 -11.43 17.23 -4.42
CA ASP A 41 -12.80 16.87 -4.77
C ASP A 41 -13.13 15.40 -4.43
N ALA A 42 -14.01 15.22 -3.43
CA ALA A 42 -14.44 13.94 -2.89
C ALA A 42 -15.46 13.20 -3.77
N THR A 43 -15.94 13.81 -4.86
CA THR A 43 -16.95 13.23 -5.76
C THR A 43 -16.36 12.42 -6.91
N LEU A 44 -15.03 12.37 -7.01
CA LEU A 44 -14.33 11.83 -8.17
C LEU A 44 -14.22 10.31 -8.11
N LYS A 45 -14.60 9.66 -9.22
CA LYS A 45 -14.48 8.21 -9.43
C LYS A 45 -13.06 7.74 -9.13
N VAL A 46 -12.93 6.82 -8.19
CA VAL A 46 -11.68 6.09 -7.92
C VAL A 46 -11.34 5.26 -9.16
N THR A 47 -10.22 5.57 -9.82
CA THR A 47 -9.62 4.67 -10.80
C THR A 47 -8.48 3.92 -10.13
N TYR A 48 -8.52 2.59 -10.17
CA TYR A 48 -7.37 1.76 -9.80
C TYR A 48 -6.33 1.92 -10.90
N LYS A 49 -5.16 2.49 -10.57
CA LYS A 49 -3.99 2.42 -11.44
C LYS A 49 -3.46 0.98 -11.41
N ASP A 50 -2.64 0.60 -12.39
CA ASP A 50 -2.05 -0.74 -12.47
C ASP A 50 -1.55 -1.21 -11.10
N LEU A 51 -2.01 -2.39 -10.70
CA LEU A 51 -1.66 -3.01 -9.44
C LEU A 51 -0.14 -3.21 -9.40
N ILE A 52 0.46 -2.73 -8.33
CA ILE A 52 1.89 -2.82 -8.10
C ILE A 52 2.11 -4.07 -7.25
N HIS A 53 2.94 -5.00 -7.69
CA HIS A 53 3.30 -6.14 -6.87
C HIS A 53 4.74 -6.57 -7.14
N ASP A 54 5.36 -7.18 -6.14
CA ASP A 54 6.66 -7.80 -6.26
C ASP A 54 6.84 -8.85 -5.14
N MET A 55 7.85 -9.69 -5.29
CA MET A 55 8.22 -10.71 -4.34
C MET A 55 9.43 -10.27 -3.52
N PHE A 56 9.39 -10.58 -2.23
CA PHE A 56 10.45 -10.24 -1.29
C PHE A 56 10.80 -11.46 -0.44
N PRO A 57 12.06 -11.62 -0.04
CA PRO A 57 12.41 -12.58 1.00
C PRO A 57 11.70 -12.22 2.32
N ASN A 58 11.26 -13.22 3.08
CA ASN A 58 10.58 -13.04 4.38
C ASN A 58 11.46 -12.37 5.43
N SER A 59 12.78 -12.29 5.21
CA SER A 59 13.71 -11.52 6.03
C SER A 59 13.52 -10.00 5.90
N VAL A 60 12.86 -9.53 4.83
CA VAL A 60 12.56 -8.11 4.62
C VAL A 60 11.29 -7.76 5.38
N LYS A 61 11.35 -6.74 6.25
CA LYS A 61 10.17 -6.29 7.00
C LYS A 61 9.06 -5.85 6.05
N GLU A 62 7.83 -6.20 6.40
CA GLU A 62 6.62 -5.88 5.63
C GLU A 62 6.54 -4.41 5.18
N GLU A 63 6.83 -3.49 6.10
CA GLU A 63 6.86 -2.06 5.81
C GLU A 63 7.89 -1.67 4.74
N ASP A 64 9.06 -2.29 4.76
CA ASP A 64 10.12 -2.03 3.80
C ASP A 64 9.78 -2.63 2.41
N GLN A 65 9.07 -3.75 2.36
CA GLN A 65 8.55 -4.31 1.10
C GLN A 65 7.60 -3.32 0.42
N ILE A 66 6.64 -2.76 1.17
CA ILE A 66 5.65 -1.80 0.68
C ILE A 66 6.31 -0.48 0.25
N LYS A 67 7.25 0.05 1.05
CA LYS A 67 8.00 1.26 0.70
C LYS A 67 8.82 1.09 -0.58
N ASN A 68 9.46 -0.07 -0.75
CA ASN A 68 10.19 -0.39 -1.98
C ASN A 68 9.28 -0.36 -3.21
N LEU A 69 8.09 -0.97 -3.11
CA LEU A 69 7.09 -0.94 -4.19
C LEU A 69 6.66 0.48 -4.55
N LEU A 70 6.32 1.30 -3.56
CA LEU A 70 5.94 2.70 -3.76
C LEU A 70 7.06 3.53 -4.39
N GLY A 71 8.30 3.32 -3.95
CA GLY A 71 9.48 4.02 -4.47
C GLY A 71 9.79 3.67 -5.92
N ARG A 72 9.69 2.39 -6.31
CA ARG A 72 9.94 1.93 -7.69
C ARG A 72 8.93 2.49 -8.69
N TYR A 73 7.68 2.62 -8.28
CA TYR A 73 6.61 3.15 -9.14
C TYR A 73 6.59 4.68 -9.24
N ARG A 74 7.63 5.37 -8.72
CA ARG A 74 7.73 6.84 -8.68
C ARG A 74 6.46 7.51 -8.15
N ALA A 75 5.73 6.84 -7.26
CA ALA A 75 4.61 7.46 -6.58
C ALA A 75 5.19 8.54 -5.66
N GLU A 76 4.86 9.81 -5.88
CA GLU A 76 5.37 10.96 -5.10
C GLU A 76 5.17 10.78 -3.58
N TRP A 77 4.23 9.92 -3.20
CA TRP A 77 3.88 9.61 -1.83
C TRP A 77 4.94 8.78 -1.09
N GLY A 78 5.76 7.96 -1.77
CA GLY A 78 6.62 6.95 -1.14
C GLY A 78 7.59 7.47 -0.07
N LYS A 79 8.02 8.74 -0.17
CA LYS A 79 8.94 9.36 0.80
C LYS A 79 8.28 9.96 2.04
N SER A 80 6.97 10.20 1.99
CA SER A 80 6.24 10.95 3.02
C SER A 80 4.90 10.33 3.39
N ALA A 81 4.65 9.11 2.91
CA ALA A 81 3.49 8.34 3.29
C ALA A 81 3.75 7.61 4.61
N THR A 82 2.76 7.64 5.49
CA THR A 82 2.71 6.82 6.70
C THR A 82 1.86 5.59 6.45
N MET A 83 2.18 4.49 7.11
CA MET A 83 1.39 3.26 7.02
C MET A 83 0.61 3.04 8.29
N LYS A 84 -0.64 2.60 8.16
CA LYS A 84 -1.46 2.12 9.27
C LYS A 84 -1.93 0.72 8.99
N GLU A 85 -1.72 -0.18 9.94
CA GLU A 85 -2.28 -1.51 9.86
C GLU A 85 -3.80 -1.44 10.04
N VAL A 86 -4.52 -2.15 9.18
CA VAL A 86 -5.98 -2.21 9.20
C VAL A 86 -6.49 -3.64 9.22
N ASP A 87 -7.68 -3.80 9.80
CA ASP A 87 -8.43 -5.06 9.75
C ASP A 87 -8.96 -5.36 8.33
N GLU A 88 -9.73 -6.45 8.22
CA GLU A 88 -10.33 -6.88 6.96
C GLU A 88 -11.39 -5.91 6.41
N TRP A 89 -11.95 -5.05 7.28
CA TRP A 89 -12.96 -4.03 6.97
C TRP A 89 -12.36 -2.64 6.71
N GLY A 90 -11.03 -2.49 6.91
CA GLY A 90 -10.32 -1.23 6.73
C GLY A 90 -10.30 -0.31 7.95
N HIS A 91 -10.69 -0.81 9.13
CA HIS A 91 -10.54 -0.06 10.38
C HIS A 91 -9.10 -0.14 10.88
N ILE A 92 -8.58 0.99 11.37
CA ILE A 92 -7.25 1.04 12.00
C ILE A 92 -7.27 0.13 13.23
N ARG A 93 -6.35 -0.84 13.28
CA ARG A 93 -6.21 -1.69 14.46
C ARG A 93 -5.71 -0.82 15.63
N PRO A 94 -6.34 -0.88 16.81
CA PRO A 94 -5.77 -0.24 18.00
C PRO A 94 -4.44 -0.94 18.31
N HIS A 95 -3.36 -0.16 18.48
CA HIS A 95 -2.10 -0.67 18.99
C HIS A 95 -2.34 -1.14 20.43
N ASN A 96 -2.14 -2.43 20.70
CA ASN A 96 -1.97 -2.96 22.06
C ASN A 96 -0.55 -2.64 22.57
#